data_AF-A0A523AHL8-F1
#
_entry.id   AF-A0A523AHL8-F1
#
_cell.length_a   1.000
_cell.length_b   1.000
_cell.length_c   1.000
_cell.angle_alpha   90.00
_cell.angle_beta   90.00
_cell.angle_gamma   90.00
#
_symmetry.space_group_name_H-M   'P 1'
#
loop_
_entity.id
_entity.type
_entity.pdbx_description
1 polymer ?
#
loop_
_entity_poly.entity_id
_entity_poly.type
_entity_poly.pdbx_seq_one_letter_code
_entity_poly.pdbx_strand_id
1 'polypeptide(L)' 'MVMIEKMLFPTDFSSYSLIITEFLEDLKEAGVKETGILFVVNTEKLSTVAGGFEPMKYVEIEERRANS' A
#
# COMPACT_ATOMS: atom_id res chain seq x y z
N MET A 1 -21.09 17.62 12.54
CA MET A 1 -20.45 17.30 11.24
C MET A 1 -19.17 16.55 11.56
N VAL A 2 -18.93 15.40 10.92
CA VAL A 2 -17.68 14.63 11.12
C VAL A 2 -16.62 15.25 10.21
N MET A 3 -15.48 15.64 10.78
CA MET A 3 -14.32 16.10 10.01
C MET A 3 -13.36 14.93 9.82
N ILE A 4 -13.02 14.62 8.58
CA ILE A 4 -12.01 13.59 8.26
C ILE A 4 -10.67 14.30 8.10
N GLU A 5 -9.92 14.41 9.19
CA GLU A 5 -8.59 15.05 9.18
C GLU A 5 -7.48 14.07 8.80
N LYS A 6 -7.67 12.78 9.05
CA LYS A 6 -6.70 11.72 8.74
C LYS A 6 -7.34 10.63 7.89
N MET A 7 -6.62 10.19 6.88
CA MET A 7 -7.03 9.15 5.95
C MET A 7 -6.01 8.00 5.97
N LEU A 8 -6.48 6.77 5.84
CA LEU A 8 -5.63 5.63 5.50
C LEU A 8 -5.79 5.33 4.02
N PHE A 9 -4.67 5.27 3.30
CA PHE A 9 -4.59 4.88 1.90
C PHE A 9 -3.95 3.50 1.78
N PRO A 10 -4.75 2.42 1.79
CA PRO A 10 -4.25 1.10 1.45
C PRO A 10 -3.94 1.03 -0.05
N THR A 11 -2.75 0.53 -0.38
CA THR A 11 -2.32 0.40 -1.77
C THR A 11 -1.60 -0.93 -1.97
N ASP A 12 -1.79 -1.53 -3.13
CA ASP A 12 -0.97 -2.61 -3.67
C ASP A 12 -0.06 -2.10 -4.82
N PHE A 13 0.00 -0.78 -4.99
CA PHE A 13 0.67 -0.06 -6.08
C PHE A 13 0.18 -0.40 -7.49
N SER A 14 -0.99 -1.03 -7.62
CA SER A 14 -1.62 -1.18 -8.93
C SER A 14 -2.07 0.17 -9.49
N SER A 15 -2.23 0.26 -10.81
CA SER A 15 -2.80 1.45 -11.45
C SER A 15 -4.17 1.82 -10.88
N TYR A 16 -4.96 0.81 -10.50
CA TYR A 16 -6.28 1.01 -9.89
C TYR A 16 -6.19 1.58 -8.47
N SER A 17 -5.24 1.14 -7.64
CA SER A 17 -5.08 1.73 -6.30
C SER A 17 -4.51 3.15 -6.37
N LEU A 18 -3.65 3.43 -7.36
CA LEU A 18 -2.98 4.71 -7.51
C LEU A 18 -3.84 5.81 -8.15
N ILE A 19 -4.99 5.50 -8.75
CA ILE A 19 -5.89 6.50 -9.35
C ILE A 19 -6.30 7.59 -8.34
N ILE A 20 -6.37 7.24 -7.05
CA ILE A 20 -6.73 8.18 -5.99
C ILE A 20 -5.72 9.32 -5.82
N THR A 21 -4.48 9.14 -6.30
CA THR A 21 -3.45 10.17 -6.25
C THR A 21 -3.76 11.35 -7.19
N GLU A 22 -4.63 11.15 -8.17
CA GLU A 22 -5.14 12.22 -9.06
C GLU A 22 -6.11 13.16 -8.34
N PHE A 23 -6.69 12.74 -7.20
CA PHE A 23 -7.72 13.46 -6.44
C PHE A 23 -7.19 14.05 -5.12
N LEU A 24 -5.87 14.17 -4.94
CA LEU A 24 -5.28 14.61 -3.67
C LEU A 24 -5.69 16.04 -3.28
N GLU A 25 -5.85 16.95 -4.24
CA GLU A 25 -6.33 18.31 -3.95
C GLU A 25 -7.79 18.31 -3.52
N ASP A 26 -8.66 17.51 -4.15
CA ASP A 26 -10.07 17.38 -3.75
C ASP A 26 -10.19 16.82 -2.32
N LEU A 27 -9.36 15.83 -1.97
CA LEU A 27 -9.31 15.25 -0.61
C LEU A 27 -8.87 16.29 0.44
N LYS A 28 -7.91 17.14 0.08
CA LYS A 28 -7.44 18.24 0.92
C LYS A 28 -8.50 19.32 1.09
N GLU A 29 -9.20 19.70 0.03
CA GLU A 29 -10.34 20.62 0.09
C GLU A 29 -11.50 20.05 0.93
N ALA A 30 -11.68 18.73 0.92
CA ALA A 30 -12.62 18.02 1.78
C ALA A 30 -12.20 17.92 3.27
N GLY A 31 -10.98 18.38 3.61
CA GLY A 31 -10.50 18.52 4.99
C GLY A 31 -9.47 17.48 5.43
N VAL A 32 -9.01 16.59 4.53
CA VAL A 32 -7.93 15.64 4.84
C VAL A 32 -6.61 16.40 4.99
N LYS A 33 -5.97 16.25 6.15
CA LYS A 33 -4.69 16.90 6.50
C LYS A 33 -3.51 15.94 6.45
N GLU A 34 -3.75 14.66 6.68
CA GLU A 34 -2.73 13.62 6.76
C GLU A 34 -3.24 12.32 6.13
N THR A 35 -2.40 11.69 5.31
CA THR A 35 -2.69 10.38 4.72
C THR A 35 -1.60 9.39 5.12
N GLY A 36 -1.98 8.33 5.83
CA GLY A 36 -1.11 7.19 6.09
C GLY A 36 -1.18 6.20 4.92
N ILE A 37 -0.04 5.88 4.31
CA ILE A 37 0.01 4.87 3.23
C ILE A 37 0.25 3.49 3.85
N LEU A 38 -0.58 2.52 3.48
CA LEU A 38 -0.47 1.15 3.95
C LEU A 38 -0.30 0.20 2.77
N PHE A 39 0.86 -0.44 2.69
CA PHE A 39 1.08 -1.57 1.79
C PHE A 39 1.10 -2.86 2.63
N VAL A 40 0.26 -3.83 2.26
CA VAL A 40 0.14 -5.10 2.98
C VAL A 40 0.81 -6.22 2.19
N VAL A 41 1.81 -6.84 2.81
CA VAL A 41 2.43 -8.07 2.28
C VAL A 41 1.55 -9.26 2.66
N ASN A 42 0.94 -9.89 1.66
CA ASN A 42 0.19 -11.14 1.88
C ASN A 42 1.18 -12.31 2.07
N THR A 43 1.39 -12.71 3.33
CA THR A 43 2.30 -13.80 3.71
C THR A 43 1.74 -15.19 3.43
N GLU A 44 0.42 -15.35 3.25
CA GLU A 44 -0.18 -16.64 2.87
C GLU A 44 0.30 -17.07 1.49
N LYS A 45 0.44 -16.12 0.56
CA LYS A 45 1.02 -16.36 -0.78
C LYS A 45 2.52 -16.69 -0.75
N LEU A 46 3.18 -16.43 0.38
CA LEU A 46 4.61 -16.66 0.58
C LEU A 46 4.88 -17.93 1.41
N SER A 47 3.83 -18.57 1.90
CA SER A 47 3.94 -19.86 2.57
C SER A 47 4.27 -20.94 1.53
N THR A 48 5.40 -21.62 1.72
CA THR A 48 5.67 -22.86 0.99
C THR A 48 4.84 -23.99 1.56
N VAL A 49 4.60 -25.06 0.79
CA VAL A 49 3.91 -26.29 1.26
C VAL A 49 4.52 -26.92 2.52
N ALA A 50 5.75 -26.53 2.89
CA ALA A 50 6.44 -26.96 4.11
C ALA A 50 6.37 -25.96 5.29
N GLY A 51 5.58 -24.88 5.19
CA GLY A 51 5.17 -24.06 6.33
C GLY A 51 6.10 -22.92 6.76
N GLY A 52 7.07 -22.51 5.94
CA GLY A 52 7.98 -21.40 6.24
C GLY A 52 7.64 -20.11 5.49
N PHE A 53 7.66 -18.97 6.21
CA PHE A 53 7.76 -17.61 5.63
C PHE A 53 9.24 -17.21 5.62
N GLU A 54 9.79 -16.88 4.44
CA GLU A 54 11.15 -16.38 4.28
C GLU A 54 11.13 -14.88 3.92
N PRO A 55 11.12 -13.96 4.92
CA PRO A 55 11.00 -12.52 4.66
C PRO A 55 12.13 -11.98 3.78
N MET A 56 13.36 -12.49 3.94
CA MET A 56 14.52 -12.03 3.15
C MET A 56 14.37 -12.32 1.67
N LYS A 57 13.80 -13.48 1.31
CA LYS A 57 13.53 -13.84 -0.08
C LYS A 57 12.48 -12.94 -0.71
N TYR A 58 11.48 -12.53 0.06
CA TYR A 58 10.48 -11.56 -0.41
C TYR A 58 11.10 -10.20 -0.68
N VAL A 59 11.93 -9.69 0.24
CA VAL A 59 12.64 -8.41 0.05
C VAL A 59 13.48 -8.44 -1.22
N GLU A 60 14.24 -9.51 -1.46
CA GLU A 60 15.04 -9.66 -2.69
C GLU A 60 14.18 -9.66 -3.97
N ILE A 61 13.03 -10.33 -3.95
CA ILE A 61 12.11 -10.37 -5.10
C ILE A 61 11.53 -8.98 -5.40
N GLU A 62 11.08 -8.26 -4.38
CA GLU A 62 10.50 -6.92 -4.57
C GLU A 62 11.57 -5.88 -4.93
N GLU A 63 12.79 -5.96 -4.38
CA GLU A 63 13.92 -5.13 -4.80
C GLU A 63 14.28 -5.36 -6.27
N ARG A 64 14.25 -6.62 -6.74
CA ARG A 64 14.49 -6.92 -8.15
C ARG A 64 13.41 -6.33 -9.06
N ARG A 65 12.14 -6.38 -8.65
CA ARG A 65 11.01 -5.76 -9.39
C ARG A 65 11.07 -4.25 -9.42
N ALA A 66 11.51 -3.61 -8.33
CA ALA A 66 11.64 -2.15 -8.28
C ALA A 66 12.78 -1.62 -9.17
N ASN A 67 13.80 -2.44 -9.42
CA ASN A 67 14.98 -2.08 -10.22
C ASN A 67 14.92 -2.55 -11.68
N SER A 68 13.82 -3.20 -12.11
CA SER A 68 13.59 -3.69 -13.47
C SER A 68 12.61 -2.81 -14.22
#